data_AF-A0A8G0ZTW6-F1
#
_entry.id   AF-A0A8G0ZTW6-F1
#
_cell.length_a   1.000
_cell.length_b   1.000
_cell.length_c   1.000
_cell.angle_alpha   90.00
_cell.angle_beta   90.00
_cell.angle_gamma   90.00
#
_symmetry.space_group_name_H-M   'P 1'
#
loop_
_entity.id
_entity.type
_entity.pdbx_description
1 polymer ?
#
loop_
_entity_poly.entity_id
_entity_poly.type
_entity_poly.pdbx_seq_one_letter_code
_entity_poly.pdbx_strand_id
1 'polypeptide(L)'
;MAVDEYSSISDVRAGISNLVPFGAIVDRILGELSVTDGEPISIDTLGPGDAKAPESDMVVWQRADGTIAISVTGSDNRYTFGTQSDDTVLSNGMVNDLVMLGGGKDIALGGSGNDSLYGGNGRDVLFGQDGDDQIYGGNGNDALSGGAGADALYGGVGVDRLYGDEGADTLYGGDGADALFGGGGSDQMYGGGDGDRMSGGDQSDVMFGGAGSDTMWGDGGLDTLYGGSGMDTLSGGDGSDLLFGAADDDLLRGDAGLDTLYGGGGNDTLYGGLGADALYGGAGNDLLVGGGASDSLLGADGDDRFLAGAGDTVSGGAGFDIVEIGAQESDVTVTTVGARTFITFSDGSIVTVQGVEQIDFDDDDLSL
;
A
#
# COMPACT_ATOMS: atom_id res chain seq x y z
N MET A 1 -17.87 -38.27 29.51
CA MET A 1 -18.77 -37.39 28.74
C MET A 1 -17.87 -36.27 28.24
N ALA A 2 -17.04 -36.50 27.22
CA ALA A 2 -17.41 -36.61 25.80
C ALA A 2 -18.20 -35.37 25.36
N VAL A 3 -17.50 -34.45 24.71
CA VAL A 3 -18.05 -33.33 23.95
C VAL A 3 -17.76 -33.68 22.49
N ASP A 4 -18.82 -33.70 21.69
CA ASP A 4 -18.95 -34.53 20.49
C ASP A 4 -18.03 -34.14 19.33
N GLU A 5 -17.53 -35.18 18.65
CA GLU A 5 -16.83 -35.17 17.36
C GLU A 5 -17.78 -34.71 16.24
N TYR A 6 -17.35 -33.77 15.40
CA TYR A 6 -18.02 -33.50 14.12
C TYR A 6 -17.75 -34.67 13.17
N SER A 7 -18.72 -35.56 13.05
CA SER A 7 -18.55 -36.90 12.47
C SER A 7 -19.01 -37.06 11.01
N SER A 8 -19.31 -36.00 10.27
CA SER A 8 -19.67 -36.13 8.85
C SER A 8 -19.52 -34.87 7.98
N ILE A 9 -19.13 -35.11 6.71
CA ILE A 9 -19.06 -34.18 5.56
C ILE A 9 -20.34 -33.35 5.31
N SER A 10 -21.47 -33.70 5.94
CA SER A 10 -22.71 -32.93 5.87
C SER A 10 -22.60 -31.52 6.45
N ASP A 11 -21.70 -31.31 7.41
CA ASP A 11 -21.66 -30.08 8.21
C ASP A 11 -20.78 -29.00 7.58
N VAL A 12 -19.87 -29.41 6.68
CA VAL A 12 -19.05 -28.52 5.83
C VAL A 12 -19.89 -27.87 4.71
N ARG A 13 -21.00 -28.51 4.33
CA ARG A 13 -21.88 -28.05 3.24
C ARG A 13 -22.67 -26.78 3.54
N ALA A 14 -22.77 -26.38 4.80
CA ALA A 14 -23.54 -25.21 5.23
C ALA A 14 -22.73 -23.89 5.21
N GLY A 15 -21.39 -23.95 5.15
CA GLY A 15 -20.53 -22.75 5.14
C GLY A 15 -20.26 -22.16 3.75
N ILE A 16 -20.49 -22.93 2.69
CA ILE A 16 -20.06 -22.58 1.31
C ILE A 16 -21.19 -21.93 0.49
N SER A 17 -22.41 -21.80 1.05
CA SER A 17 -23.60 -21.41 0.29
C SER A 17 -23.74 -19.91 -0.03
N ASN A 18 -22.80 -19.03 0.35
CA ASN A 18 -22.96 -17.58 0.20
C ASN A 18 -22.00 -16.90 -0.79
N LEU A 19 -21.19 -17.64 -1.53
CA LEU A 19 -20.29 -17.06 -2.53
C LEU A 19 -20.58 -17.68 -3.90
N VAL A 20 -21.31 -16.96 -4.75
CA VAL A 20 -21.56 -17.28 -6.16
C VAL A 20 -21.20 -16.01 -6.94
N PRO A 21 -20.33 -16.09 -7.97
CA PRO A 21 -20.58 -16.96 -9.11
C PRO A 21 -19.37 -17.69 -9.71
N PHE A 22 -19.16 -18.97 -9.35
CA PHE A 22 -18.44 -19.95 -10.19
C PHE A 22 -19.04 -21.38 -10.14
N GLY A 23 -20.30 -21.52 -9.72
CA GLY A 23 -20.93 -22.81 -9.38
C GLY A 23 -21.16 -23.83 -10.52
N ALA A 24 -20.95 -23.49 -11.79
CA ALA A 24 -21.24 -24.44 -12.88
C ALA A 24 -20.08 -25.39 -13.24
N ILE A 25 -18.84 -25.09 -12.82
CA ILE A 25 -17.65 -25.89 -13.16
C ILE A 25 -17.31 -26.87 -12.04
N VAL A 26 -17.44 -26.44 -10.79
CA VAL A 26 -17.12 -27.26 -9.59
C VAL A 26 -18.08 -28.44 -9.40
N ASP A 27 -19.39 -28.24 -9.61
CA ASP A 27 -20.39 -29.31 -9.46
C ASP A 27 -20.27 -30.42 -10.53
N ARG A 28 -19.61 -30.14 -11.66
CA ARG A 28 -19.35 -31.16 -12.69
C ARG A 28 -18.10 -32.00 -12.36
N ILE A 29 -17.13 -31.43 -11.65
CA ILE A 29 -15.87 -32.09 -11.27
C ILE A 29 -16.07 -32.96 -10.02
N LEU A 30 -16.90 -32.52 -9.07
CA LEU A 30 -17.16 -33.26 -7.83
C LEU A 30 -18.19 -34.40 -7.97
N GLY A 31 -18.85 -34.53 -9.13
CA GLY A 31 -19.81 -35.59 -9.40
C GLY A 31 -19.21 -36.98 -9.69
N GLU A 32 -17.88 -37.08 -9.91
CA GLU A 32 -17.24 -38.32 -10.41
C GLU A 32 -16.07 -38.84 -9.54
N LEU A 33 -15.70 -38.17 -8.46
CA LEU A 33 -14.61 -38.61 -7.57
C LEU A 33 -15.14 -39.56 -6.47
N SER A 34 -15.12 -40.87 -6.74
CA SER A 34 -15.15 -41.87 -5.67
C SER A 34 -13.73 -42.08 -5.14
N VAL A 35 -13.44 -41.53 -3.96
CA VAL A 35 -12.18 -41.79 -3.27
C VAL A 35 -12.26 -43.17 -2.62
N THR A 36 -11.45 -44.12 -3.10
CA THR A 36 -11.14 -45.35 -2.36
C THR A 36 -9.70 -45.31 -1.92
N ASP A 37 -9.49 -45.46 -0.61
CA ASP A 37 -8.19 -45.73 0.00
C ASP A 37 -7.52 -46.94 -0.66
N GLY A 38 -6.32 -46.75 -1.20
CA GLY A 38 -5.39 -47.84 -1.49
C GLY A 38 -4.84 -47.87 -2.92
N GLU A 39 -3.50 -47.80 -2.99
CA GLU A 39 -2.57 -48.09 -4.10
C GLU A 39 -2.82 -47.38 -5.45
N PRO A 40 -1.75 -46.97 -6.16
CA PRO A 40 -1.86 -46.17 -7.37
C PRO A 40 -2.58 -46.96 -8.47
N ILE A 41 -3.56 -46.33 -9.13
CA ILE A 41 -4.18 -46.86 -10.34
C ILE A 41 -3.10 -46.90 -11.44
N SER A 42 -2.57 -48.10 -11.69
CA SER A 42 -1.68 -48.38 -12.82
C SER A 42 -2.50 -48.41 -14.11
N ILE A 43 -2.08 -47.60 -15.09
CA ILE A 43 -2.72 -47.44 -16.41
C ILE A 43 -2.60 -48.67 -17.33
N ASP A 44 -2.00 -49.79 -16.89
CA ASP A 44 -1.52 -50.85 -17.79
C ASP A 44 -2.36 -52.14 -17.85
N THR A 45 -3.67 -52.10 -17.56
CA THR A 45 -4.51 -53.34 -17.51
C THR A 45 -5.80 -53.35 -18.35
N LEU A 46 -5.93 -52.52 -19.40
CA LEU A 46 -7.12 -52.56 -20.27
C LEU A 46 -6.87 -53.32 -21.59
N GLY A 47 -7.58 -54.43 -21.77
CA GLY A 47 -7.57 -55.26 -22.98
C GLY A 47 -8.45 -54.69 -24.11
N PRO A 48 -8.28 -55.18 -25.35
CA PRO A 48 -8.94 -54.62 -26.52
C PRO A 48 -10.40 -55.08 -26.59
N GLY A 49 -11.32 -54.26 -26.10
CA GLY A 49 -12.75 -54.55 -26.16
C GLY A 49 -13.66 -53.67 -25.31
N ASP A 50 -13.11 -52.96 -24.32
CA ASP A 50 -13.87 -52.05 -23.47
C ASP A 50 -13.94 -50.64 -24.09
N ALA A 51 -15.08 -49.98 -23.94
CA ALA A 51 -15.33 -48.67 -24.50
C ALA A 51 -14.26 -47.68 -24.01
N LYS A 52 -13.40 -47.23 -24.95
CA LYS A 52 -12.66 -45.99 -24.80
C LYS A 52 -13.64 -44.88 -24.48
N ALA A 53 -13.64 -44.38 -23.24
CA ALA A 53 -13.82 -42.95 -23.08
C ALA A 53 -12.75 -42.28 -23.94
N PRO A 54 -13.02 -41.18 -24.66
CA PRO A 54 -11.94 -40.39 -25.21
C PRO A 54 -11.01 -40.01 -24.06
N GLU A 55 -9.86 -40.67 -24.01
CA GLU A 55 -8.69 -40.29 -23.23
C GLU A 55 -8.45 -38.81 -23.52
N SER A 56 -8.57 -37.90 -22.55
CA SER A 56 -7.48 -36.96 -22.20
C SER A 56 -7.82 -35.87 -21.17
N ASP A 57 -9.05 -35.47 -20.85
CA ASP A 57 -9.21 -34.07 -20.37
C ASP A 57 -9.10 -33.75 -18.87
N MET A 58 -8.93 -34.68 -17.92
CA MET A 58 -8.73 -34.31 -16.50
C MET A 58 -7.92 -35.36 -15.71
N VAL A 59 -6.94 -34.89 -14.94
CA VAL A 59 -6.04 -35.67 -14.09
C VAL A 59 -6.11 -35.13 -12.66
N VAL A 60 -6.41 -35.99 -11.69
CA VAL A 60 -6.45 -35.64 -10.26
C VAL A 60 -5.35 -36.36 -9.51
N TRP A 61 -4.61 -35.64 -8.68
CA TRP A 61 -3.58 -36.17 -7.79
C TRP A 61 -3.90 -35.80 -6.35
N GLN A 62 -3.75 -36.75 -5.44
CA GLN A 62 -3.74 -36.48 -4.01
C GLN A 62 -2.33 -36.74 -3.48
N ARG A 63 -1.76 -35.76 -2.78
CA ARG A 63 -0.45 -35.85 -2.14
C ARG A 63 -0.56 -36.48 -0.76
N ALA A 64 0.56 -36.91 -0.19
CA ALA A 64 0.61 -37.64 1.09
C ALA A 64 0.24 -36.78 2.31
N ASP A 65 0.34 -35.46 2.18
CA ASP A 65 -0.13 -34.43 3.11
C ASP A 65 -1.65 -34.19 3.02
N GLY A 66 -2.31 -34.70 1.98
CA GLY A 66 -3.75 -34.56 1.76
C GLY A 66 -4.13 -33.53 0.70
N THR A 67 -3.20 -32.71 0.21
CA THR A 67 -3.44 -31.71 -0.84
C THR A 67 -3.97 -32.39 -2.12
N ILE A 68 -4.95 -31.77 -2.77
CA ILE A 68 -5.54 -32.25 -4.03
C ILE A 68 -5.15 -31.31 -5.17
N ALA A 69 -4.55 -31.84 -6.22
CA ALA A 69 -4.27 -31.13 -7.46
C ALA A 69 -5.13 -31.69 -8.61
N ILE A 70 -5.72 -30.80 -9.40
CA ILE A 70 -6.56 -31.13 -10.56
C ILE A 70 -5.97 -30.41 -11.77
N SER A 71 -5.64 -31.15 -12.82
CA SER A 71 -5.21 -30.61 -14.11
C SER A 71 -6.21 -31.03 -15.18
N VAL A 72 -6.67 -30.10 -16.00
CA VAL A 72 -7.60 -30.38 -17.11
C VAL A 72 -6.83 -30.29 -18.43
N THR A 73 -6.66 -31.41 -19.13
CA THR A 73 -5.92 -31.41 -20.40
C THR A 73 -6.69 -30.61 -21.46
N GLY A 74 -5.98 -29.69 -22.12
CA GLY A 74 -6.59 -28.78 -23.09
C GLY A 74 -7.16 -27.50 -22.48
N SER A 75 -7.16 -27.35 -21.16
CA SER A 75 -7.19 -26.03 -20.52
C SER A 75 -5.78 -25.65 -20.08
N ASP A 76 -5.44 -24.38 -20.20
CA ASP A 76 -4.17 -23.89 -19.68
C ASP A 76 -4.15 -23.90 -18.14
N ASN A 77 -5.29 -24.04 -17.46
CA ASN A 77 -5.36 -23.83 -16.01
C ASN A 77 -5.14 -25.09 -15.14
N ARG A 78 -4.39 -24.96 -14.04
CA ARG A 78 -4.32 -25.96 -12.95
C ARG A 78 -5.11 -25.47 -11.73
N TYR A 79 -5.85 -26.37 -11.07
CA TYR A 79 -6.59 -26.09 -9.85
C TYR A 79 -5.99 -26.87 -8.68
N THR A 80 -5.60 -26.20 -7.60
CA THR A 80 -5.06 -26.84 -6.39
C THR A 80 -5.87 -26.46 -5.17
N PHE A 81 -6.25 -27.47 -4.38
CA PHE A 81 -6.99 -27.31 -3.13
C PHE A 81 -6.18 -27.93 -1.98
N GLY A 82 -5.80 -27.09 -1.01
CA GLY A 82 -5.18 -27.47 0.25
C GLY A 82 -6.22 -27.91 1.30
N THR A 83 -5.74 -27.98 2.52
CA THR A 83 -6.39 -28.63 3.66
C THR A 83 -6.61 -27.62 4.80
N GLN A 84 -6.72 -28.11 6.05
CA GLN A 84 -6.71 -27.25 7.25
C GLN A 84 -5.37 -27.36 8.00
N SER A 85 -4.36 -27.94 7.36
CA SER A 85 -3.01 -28.11 7.86
C SER A 85 -2.03 -27.48 6.89
N ASP A 86 -0.80 -27.24 7.35
CA ASP A 86 0.27 -26.66 6.55
C ASP A 86 0.46 -27.40 5.21
N ASP A 87 0.24 -26.69 4.10
CA ASP A 87 0.35 -27.16 2.73
C ASP A 87 1.54 -26.49 2.00
N THR A 88 2.11 -27.18 1.00
CA THR A 88 3.14 -26.60 0.11
C THR A 88 2.82 -26.89 -1.34
N VAL A 89 2.48 -25.84 -2.08
CA VAL A 89 2.14 -25.87 -3.50
C VAL A 89 3.26 -25.21 -4.30
N LEU A 90 3.80 -25.96 -5.26
CA LEU A 90 4.79 -25.47 -6.21
C LEU A 90 4.19 -25.65 -7.59
N SER A 91 3.62 -24.58 -8.14
CA SER A 91 3.23 -24.58 -9.54
C SER A 91 4.48 -24.37 -10.40
N ASN A 92 4.56 -25.17 -11.46
CA ASN A 92 5.68 -25.19 -12.41
C ASN A 92 5.21 -24.86 -13.83
N GLY A 93 4.04 -24.25 -13.94
CA GLY A 93 3.39 -23.91 -15.19
C GLY A 93 3.99 -22.66 -15.83
N MET A 94 3.78 -22.51 -17.14
CA MET A 94 3.85 -21.22 -17.82
C MET A 94 2.42 -20.73 -18.14
N VAL A 95 1.49 -20.99 -17.22
CA VAL A 95 0.05 -20.95 -17.42
C VAL A 95 -0.65 -20.54 -16.13
N ASN A 96 -1.85 -20.01 -16.26
CA ASN A 96 -2.67 -19.48 -15.17
C ASN A 96 -3.19 -20.57 -14.22
N ASP A 97 -2.78 -20.53 -12.96
CA ASP A 97 -3.13 -21.48 -11.93
C ASP A 97 -4.10 -20.87 -10.90
N LEU A 98 -5.02 -21.68 -10.36
CA LEU A 98 -5.86 -21.33 -9.23
C LEU A 98 -5.48 -22.20 -8.03
N VAL A 99 -4.98 -21.60 -6.96
CA VAL A 99 -4.54 -22.26 -5.73
C VAL A 99 -5.36 -21.77 -4.55
N MET A 100 -5.95 -22.69 -3.79
CA MET A 100 -6.70 -22.40 -2.57
C MET A 100 -6.19 -23.29 -1.42
N LEU A 101 -5.46 -22.74 -0.46
CA LEU A 101 -4.71 -23.52 0.53
C LEU A 101 -5.54 -23.87 1.77
N GLY A 102 -6.42 -22.97 2.21
CA GLY A 102 -7.46 -23.28 3.19
C GLY A 102 -7.11 -22.80 4.59
N GLY A 103 -6.44 -23.61 5.40
CA GLY A 103 -5.89 -23.10 6.64
C GLY A 103 -4.66 -23.86 7.08
N GLY A 104 -3.85 -23.26 7.94
CA GLY A 104 -2.52 -23.77 8.25
C GLY A 104 -1.49 -22.67 8.08
N LYS A 105 -0.23 -23.06 7.95
CA LYS A 105 0.82 -22.16 7.47
C LYS A 105 1.27 -22.66 6.12
N ASP A 106 0.79 -22.00 5.10
CA ASP A 106 0.87 -22.54 3.76
C ASP A 106 1.93 -21.81 2.93
N ILE A 107 2.48 -22.50 1.94
CA ILE A 107 3.40 -21.90 0.97
C ILE A 107 2.88 -22.21 -0.43
N ALA A 108 2.70 -21.17 -1.25
CA ALA A 108 2.37 -21.34 -2.67
C ALA A 108 3.29 -20.51 -3.57
N LEU A 109 3.67 -21.10 -4.69
CA LEU A 109 4.30 -20.41 -5.82
C LEU A 109 3.41 -20.63 -7.04
N GLY A 110 2.99 -19.55 -7.71
CA GLY A 110 2.18 -19.55 -8.93
C GLY A 110 3.00 -19.95 -10.17
N GLY A 111 4.17 -19.33 -10.34
CA GLY A 111 5.04 -19.60 -11.48
C GLY A 111 4.81 -18.58 -12.59
N SER A 112 5.02 -18.94 -13.85
CA SER A 112 4.69 -17.99 -14.91
C SER A 112 3.21 -18.15 -15.30
N GLY A 113 2.52 -17.05 -15.63
CA GLY A 113 1.09 -17.04 -15.94
C GLY A 113 0.36 -16.02 -15.06
N ASN A 114 -0.92 -15.79 -15.35
CA ASN A 114 -1.73 -14.90 -14.51
C ASN A 114 -2.50 -15.76 -13.51
N ASP A 115 -1.95 -15.92 -12.33
CA ASP A 115 -2.36 -16.87 -11.31
C ASP A 115 -3.33 -16.25 -10.31
N SER A 116 -3.99 -17.11 -9.54
CA SER A 116 -4.89 -16.72 -8.46
C SER A 116 -4.61 -17.58 -7.24
N LEU A 117 -4.01 -16.97 -6.21
CA LEU A 117 -3.56 -17.65 -5.00
C LEU A 117 -4.39 -17.18 -3.80
N TYR A 118 -4.89 -18.14 -3.00
CA TYR A 118 -5.66 -17.88 -1.79
C TYR A 118 -5.03 -18.66 -0.63
N GLY A 119 -4.47 -17.96 0.36
CA GLY A 119 -3.89 -18.54 1.58
C GLY A 119 -4.96 -19.10 2.50
N GLY A 120 -5.86 -18.25 2.95
CA GLY A 120 -7.02 -18.63 3.75
C GLY A 120 -6.83 -18.26 5.21
N ASN A 121 -6.63 -19.22 6.11
CA ASN A 121 -6.37 -18.90 7.52
C ASN A 121 -4.97 -19.35 7.93
N GLY A 122 -4.21 -18.47 8.56
CA GLY A 122 -3.07 -18.80 9.38
C GLY A 122 -1.89 -17.91 9.10
N ARG A 123 -0.77 -18.43 8.62
CA ARG A 123 0.35 -17.57 8.26
C ARG A 123 0.97 -18.13 7.01
N ASP A 124 0.64 -17.49 5.92
CA ASP A 124 0.87 -17.99 4.58
C ASP A 124 1.98 -17.21 3.89
N VAL A 125 2.63 -17.87 2.94
CA VAL A 125 3.65 -17.27 2.09
C VAL A 125 3.31 -17.56 0.64
N LEU A 126 2.87 -16.54 -0.09
CA LEU A 126 2.34 -16.67 -1.44
C LEU A 126 3.20 -15.85 -2.41
N PHE A 127 3.66 -16.48 -3.49
CA PHE A 127 4.44 -15.84 -4.55
C PHE A 127 3.73 -16.03 -5.89
N GLY A 128 3.39 -14.94 -6.57
CA GLY A 128 2.86 -14.95 -7.93
C GLY A 128 3.90 -15.44 -8.93
N GLN A 129 5.04 -14.73 -8.99
CA GLN A 129 6.16 -14.88 -9.92
C GLN A 129 5.93 -14.09 -11.23
N ASP A 130 5.91 -14.70 -12.41
CA ASP A 130 5.79 -13.90 -13.65
C ASP A 130 4.33 -13.87 -14.11
N GLY A 131 3.81 -12.71 -14.49
CA GLY A 131 2.45 -12.53 -15.01
C GLY A 131 1.64 -11.59 -14.14
N ASP A 132 0.39 -11.32 -14.55
CA ASP A 132 -0.49 -10.43 -13.77
C ASP A 132 -1.31 -11.30 -12.78
N ASP A 133 -0.85 -11.38 -11.54
CA ASP A 133 -1.33 -12.30 -10.51
C ASP A 133 -2.37 -11.67 -9.58
N GLN A 134 -3.21 -12.52 -8.99
CA GLN A 134 -4.12 -12.15 -7.91
C GLN A 134 -3.80 -12.97 -6.66
N ILE A 135 -3.43 -12.31 -5.58
CA ILE A 135 -2.97 -12.97 -4.36
C ILE A 135 -3.77 -12.47 -3.16
N TYR A 136 -4.37 -13.40 -2.42
CA TYR A 136 -5.15 -13.14 -1.21
C TYR A 136 -4.54 -13.91 -0.03
N GLY A 137 -4.00 -13.20 0.96
CA GLY A 137 -3.49 -13.78 2.21
C GLY A 137 -4.62 -14.37 3.04
N GLY A 138 -5.56 -13.52 3.46
CA GLY A 138 -6.76 -13.92 4.17
C GLY A 138 -6.68 -13.52 5.64
N ASN A 139 -6.78 -14.49 6.54
CA ASN A 139 -6.67 -14.25 7.98
C ASN A 139 -5.29 -14.66 8.47
N GLY A 140 -4.72 -13.83 9.35
CA GLY A 140 -3.45 -14.05 10.01
C GLY A 140 -2.33 -13.28 9.34
N ASN A 141 -1.08 -13.58 9.68
CA ASN A 141 0.04 -12.68 9.37
C ASN A 141 0.83 -13.19 8.16
N ASP A 142 0.46 -12.73 6.99
CA ASP A 142 0.87 -13.29 5.70
C ASP A 142 2.05 -12.55 5.07
N ALA A 143 2.69 -13.20 4.11
CA ALA A 143 3.74 -12.62 3.28
C ALA A 143 3.44 -12.90 1.81
N LEU A 144 3.19 -11.84 1.05
CA LEU A 144 2.74 -11.88 -0.34
C LEU A 144 3.78 -11.19 -1.23
N SER A 145 4.08 -11.76 -2.39
CA SER A 145 4.92 -11.15 -3.43
C SER A 145 4.28 -11.40 -4.79
N GLY A 146 4.06 -10.31 -5.54
CA GLY A 146 3.51 -10.34 -6.89
C GLY A 146 4.52 -10.92 -7.85
N GLY A 147 5.63 -10.21 -8.03
CA GLY A 147 6.76 -10.66 -8.84
C GLY A 147 6.94 -9.76 -10.05
N ALA A 148 6.70 -10.23 -11.26
CA ALA A 148 6.85 -9.44 -12.46
C ALA A 148 5.52 -9.40 -13.22
N GLY A 149 4.89 -8.23 -13.30
CA GLY A 149 3.59 -8.08 -13.94
C GLY A 149 2.77 -6.99 -13.27
N ALA A 150 1.51 -6.84 -13.64
CA ALA A 150 0.61 -5.94 -12.93
C ALA A 150 -0.22 -6.75 -11.93
N ASP A 151 0.24 -6.83 -10.69
CA ASP A 151 -0.28 -7.73 -9.68
C ASP A 151 -1.32 -7.06 -8.76
N ALA A 152 -2.21 -7.88 -8.20
CA ALA A 152 -3.19 -7.45 -7.20
C ALA A 152 -3.04 -8.28 -5.92
N LEU A 153 -2.57 -7.64 -4.86
CA LEU A 153 -2.28 -8.27 -3.57
C LEU A 153 -3.25 -7.77 -2.49
N TYR A 154 -3.79 -8.70 -1.70
CA TYR A 154 -4.70 -8.43 -0.60
C TYR A 154 -4.20 -9.16 0.66
N GLY A 155 -3.72 -8.43 1.67
CA GLY A 155 -3.27 -8.99 2.96
C GLY A 155 -4.43 -9.62 3.72
N GLY A 156 -5.42 -8.79 4.06
CA GLY A 156 -6.65 -9.22 4.70
C GLY A 156 -6.68 -8.80 6.16
N VAL A 157 -6.79 -9.75 7.08
CA VAL A 157 -6.83 -9.48 8.53
C VAL A 157 -5.54 -9.98 9.13
N GLY A 158 -4.72 -9.11 9.72
CA GLY A 158 -3.49 -9.57 10.33
C GLY A 158 -2.44 -8.49 10.47
N VAL A 159 -1.18 -8.89 10.33
CA VAL A 159 -0.07 -7.95 10.18
C VAL A 159 0.77 -8.54 9.07
N ASP A 160 0.55 -8.01 7.89
CA ASP A 160 0.92 -8.58 6.61
C ASP A 160 2.12 -7.87 6.01
N ARG A 161 2.78 -8.54 5.08
CA ARG A 161 3.84 -7.96 4.25
C ARG A 161 3.51 -8.21 2.80
N LEU A 162 3.37 -7.15 2.03
CA LEU A 162 3.04 -7.19 0.62
C LEU A 162 4.19 -6.55 -0.17
N TYR A 163 4.64 -7.25 -1.21
CA TYR A 163 5.65 -6.78 -2.16
C TYR A 163 5.01 -6.84 -3.56
N GLY A 164 4.84 -5.71 -4.24
CA GLY A 164 4.42 -5.66 -5.65
C GLY A 164 5.52 -6.23 -6.56
N ASP A 165 6.74 -5.77 -6.30
CA ASP A 165 7.97 -6.09 -7.04
C ASP A 165 8.08 -5.32 -8.37
N GLU A 166 8.10 -5.94 -9.54
CA GLU A 166 8.21 -5.25 -10.84
C GLU A 166 6.84 -5.16 -11.53
N GLY A 167 6.45 -3.96 -11.96
CA GLY A 167 5.27 -3.69 -12.76
C GLY A 167 4.31 -2.76 -12.04
N ALA A 168 3.09 -2.58 -12.56
CA ALA A 168 2.17 -1.58 -12.01
C ALA A 168 1.13 -2.28 -11.13
N ASP A 169 1.39 -2.28 -9.83
CA ASP A 169 0.73 -3.17 -8.88
C ASP A 169 -0.37 -2.46 -8.09
N THR A 170 -1.26 -3.26 -7.50
CA THR A 170 -2.26 -2.79 -6.55
C THR A 170 -2.19 -3.60 -5.27
N LEU A 171 -1.88 -2.94 -4.16
CA LEU A 171 -1.71 -3.58 -2.84
C LEU A 171 -2.77 -3.06 -1.86
N TYR A 172 -3.42 -3.97 -1.16
CA TYR A 172 -4.34 -3.69 -0.06
C TYR A 172 -3.84 -4.40 1.21
N GLY A 173 -3.47 -3.66 2.25
CA GLY A 173 -3.11 -4.21 3.55
C GLY A 173 -4.32 -4.85 4.22
N GLY A 174 -5.27 -4.01 4.64
CA GLY A 174 -6.53 -4.43 5.22
C GLY A 174 -6.67 -4.04 6.67
N ASP A 175 -7.02 -4.99 7.53
CA ASP A 175 -7.10 -4.77 8.97
C ASP A 175 -5.77 -5.15 9.64
N GLY A 176 -5.14 -4.18 10.30
CA GLY A 176 -3.96 -4.36 11.13
C GLY A 176 -2.72 -3.67 10.57
N ALA A 177 -1.69 -3.54 11.39
CA ALA A 177 -0.52 -2.73 11.07
C ALA A 177 0.39 -3.41 10.03
N ASP A 178 0.18 -3.10 8.76
CA ASP A 178 0.77 -3.78 7.62
C ASP A 178 2.03 -3.11 7.07
N ALA A 179 2.77 -3.83 6.23
CA ALA A 179 3.88 -3.28 5.47
C ALA A 179 3.72 -3.55 3.97
N LEU A 180 3.61 -2.47 3.18
CA LEU A 180 3.38 -2.50 1.73
C LEU A 180 4.61 -1.90 1.02
N PHE A 181 5.07 -2.57 -0.02
CA PHE A 181 6.18 -2.13 -0.86
C PHE A 181 5.76 -2.28 -2.32
N GLY A 182 5.61 -1.17 -3.05
CA GLY A 182 5.27 -1.17 -4.48
C GLY A 182 6.40 -1.79 -5.29
N GLY A 183 7.56 -1.14 -5.28
CA GLY A 183 8.77 -1.64 -5.93
C GLY A 183 9.09 -0.82 -7.18
N GLY A 184 9.15 -1.47 -8.33
CA GLY A 184 9.39 -0.78 -9.60
C GLY A 184 8.10 -0.72 -10.38
N GLY A 185 7.43 0.42 -10.40
CA GLY A 185 6.06 0.44 -10.90
C GLY A 185 5.44 1.80 -10.87
N SER A 186 4.22 1.93 -11.39
CA SER A 186 3.35 3.01 -10.93
C SER A 186 2.24 2.36 -10.15
N ASP A 187 2.41 2.31 -8.85
CA ASP A 187 1.69 1.44 -7.95
C ASP A 187 0.55 2.19 -7.26
N GLN A 188 -0.46 1.42 -6.87
CA GLN A 188 -1.56 1.88 -6.03
C GLN A 188 -1.57 1.09 -4.74
N MET A 189 -1.41 1.77 -3.61
CA MET A 189 -1.34 1.12 -2.32
C MET A 189 -2.37 1.68 -1.35
N TYR A 190 -3.00 0.80 -0.59
CA TYR A 190 -4.00 1.10 0.42
C TYR A 190 -3.61 0.39 1.72
N GLY A 191 -3.21 1.13 2.75
CA GLY A 191 -2.89 0.60 4.07
C GLY A 191 -4.13 -0.02 4.71
N GLY A 192 -5.14 0.81 4.96
CA GLY A 192 -6.44 0.36 5.44
C GLY A 192 -6.72 0.92 6.84
N GLY A 193 -6.70 0.04 7.84
CA GLY A 193 -6.88 0.42 9.23
C GLY A 193 -5.67 0.03 10.09
N ASP A 194 -5.48 0.75 11.19
CA ASP A 194 -4.29 0.70 12.05
C ASP A 194 -3.07 1.39 11.39
N GLY A 195 -1.93 1.44 12.10
CA GLY A 195 -0.76 2.19 11.63
C GLY A 195 0.11 1.40 10.67
N ASP A 196 0.10 1.79 9.41
CA ASP A 196 0.73 1.09 8.30
C ASP A 196 2.09 1.67 7.90
N ARG A 197 2.88 0.86 7.19
CA ARG A 197 4.17 1.26 6.64
C ARG A 197 4.22 1.02 5.14
N MET A 198 4.33 2.08 4.34
CA MET A 198 4.20 2.00 2.88
C MET A 198 5.40 2.64 2.17
N SER A 199 5.90 2.04 1.10
CA SER A 199 6.97 2.57 0.24
C SER A 199 6.60 2.35 -1.22
N GLY A 200 6.57 3.44 -2.00
CA GLY A 200 6.29 3.47 -3.43
C GLY A 200 7.38 2.77 -4.22
N GLY A 201 8.59 3.31 -4.12
CA GLY A 201 9.76 2.80 -4.79
C GLY A 201 10.14 3.69 -5.96
N ASP A 202 10.39 3.09 -7.12
CA ASP A 202 10.77 3.85 -8.32
C ASP A 202 9.54 4.15 -9.20
N GLN A 203 9.40 5.41 -9.62
CA GLN A 203 8.37 6.04 -10.46
C GLN A 203 7.16 6.57 -9.67
N SER A 204 6.07 6.91 -10.36
CA SER A 204 4.95 7.68 -9.78
C SER A 204 3.90 6.78 -9.15
N ASP A 205 3.74 6.91 -7.84
CA ASP A 205 2.86 6.06 -7.03
C ASP A 205 1.70 6.84 -6.39
N VAL A 206 0.64 6.11 -6.06
CA VAL A 206 -0.50 6.64 -5.30
C VAL A 206 -0.70 5.80 -4.05
N MET A 207 -0.59 6.46 -2.90
CA MET A 207 -0.69 5.84 -1.57
C MET A 207 -1.82 6.42 -0.74
N PHE A 208 -2.58 5.55 -0.11
CA PHE A 208 -3.61 5.89 0.86
C PHE A 208 -3.31 5.15 2.17
N GLY A 209 -2.94 5.88 3.23
CA GLY A 209 -2.71 5.31 4.58
C GLY A 209 -4.01 4.77 5.16
N GLY A 210 -4.99 5.65 5.31
CA GLY A 210 -6.34 5.29 5.74
C GLY A 210 -6.60 5.76 7.16
N ALA A 211 -6.86 4.84 8.08
CA ALA A 211 -7.09 5.18 9.48
C ALA A 211 -5.98 4.59 10.34
N GLY A 212 -5.17 5.42 10.98
CA GLY A 212 -3.96 4.90 11.60
C GLY A 212 -3.02 6.01 12.00
N SER A 213 -1.81 5.63 12.42
CA SER A 213 -0.69 6.56 12.37
C SER A 213 0.28 5.94 11.39
N ASP A 214 0.16 6.39 10.15
CA ASP A 214 0.78 5.77 8.99
C ASP A 214 2.15 6.38 8.74
N THR A 215 3.05 5.59 8.16
CA THR A 215 4.33 6.09 7.67
C THR A 215 4.53 5.71 6.21
N MET A 216 4.61 6.72 5.35
CA MET A 216 4.63 6.56 3.89
C MET A 216 5.86 7.25 3.27
N TRP A 217 6.51 6.57 2.33
CA TRP A 217 7.58 7.12 1.49
C TRP A 217 7.19 6.95 0.01
N GLY A 218 7.15 8.05 -0.75
CA GLY A 218 7.08 8.01 -2.22
C GLY A 218 8.35 7.44 -2.84
N ASP A 219 9.49 7.78 -2.24
CA ASP A 219 10.84 7.43 -2.66
C ASP A 219 11.27 8.22 -3.90
N GLY A 220 11.08 7.72 -5.13
CA GLY A 220 11.52 8.46 -6.32
C GLY A 220 10.45 8.47 -7.38
N GLY A 221 9.90 9.62 -7.75
CA GLY A 221 8.65 9.58 -8.48
C GLY A 221 8.01 10.92 -8.76
N LEU A 222 6.70 10.87 -9.00
CA LEU A 222 5.81 12.02 -8.91
C LEU A 222 4.63 11.49 -8.10
N ASP A 223 4.75 11.53 -6.79
CA ASP A 223 3.95 10.68 -5.93
C ASP A 223 2.77 11.45 -5.35
N THR A 224 1.69 10.72 -5.08
CA THR A 224 0.54 11.27 -4.38
C THR A 224 0.25 10.45 -3.13
N LEU A 225 0.43 11.08 -1.97
CA LEU A 225 0.27 10.44 -0.66
C LEU A 225 -0.91 11.08 0.09
N TYR A 226 -1.83 10.25 0.57
CA TYR A 226 -2.94 10.64 1.44
C TYR A 226 -2.79 9.92 2.79
N GLY A 227 -2.48 10.66 3.86
CA GLY A 227 -2.36 10.13 5.22
C GLY A 227 -3.69 9.56 5.70
N GLY A 228 -4.66 10.45 5.91
CA GLY A 228 -6.04 10.05 6.18
C GLY A 228 -6.48 10.54 7.54
N SER A 229 -6.62 9.64 8.52
CA SER A 229 -6.96 10.04 9.88
C SER A 229 -5.99 9.45 10.88
N GLY A 230 -5.63 10.25 11.88
CA GLY A 230 -4.60 9.96 12.86
C GLY A 230 -3.28 10.63 12.49
N MET A 231 -2.28 10.54 13.36
CA MET A 231 -1.04 11.30 13.20
C MET A 231 -0.10 10.59 12.23
N ASP A 232 0.01 11.11 11.02
CA ASP A 232 0.73 10.46 9.92
C ASP A 232 2.12 11.07 9.69
N THR A 233 3.00 10.31 9.05
CA THR A 233 4.32 10.77 8.59
C THR A 233 4.52 10.44 7.11
N LEU A 234 4.64 11.47 6.30
CA LEU A 234 4.69 11.40 4.83
C LEU A 234 6.02 11.98 4.33
N SER A 235 6.70 11.26 3.44
CA SER A 235 7.84 11.74 2.63
C SER A 235 7.52 11.56 1.16
N GLY A 236 7.61 12.62 0.35
CA GLY A 236 7.56 12.55 -1.11
C GLY A 236 8.80 11.85 -1.64
N GLY A 237 9.96 12.45 -1.42
CA GLY A 237 11.25 11.90 -1.81
C GLY A 237 11.86 12.70 -2.95
N ASP A 238 12.42 12.02 -3.96
CA ASP A 238 12.84 12.69 -5.19
C ASP A 238 11.61 12.82 -6.11
N GLY A 239 11.22 14.02 -6.54
CA GLY A 239 10.03 14.11 -7.38
C GLY A 239 9.42 15.47 -7.54
N SER A 240 8.11 15.52 -7.69
CA SER A 240 7.31 16.75 -7.57
C SER A 240 5.98 16.26 -7.05
N ASP A 241 5.92 16.18 -5.74
CA ASP A 241 5.02 15.28 -5.05
C ASP A 241 3.84 16.05 -4.45
N LEU A 242 2.78 15.31 -4.18
CA LEU A 242 1.54 15.83 -3.64
C LEU A 242 1.18 15.08 -2.36
N LEU A 243 1.32 15.75 -1.22
CA LEU A 243 1.09 15.16 0.09
C LEU A 243 -0.11 15.81 0.77
N PHE A 244 -0.97 14.98 1.35
CA PHE A 244 -2.11 15.39 2.17
C PHE A 244 -2.06 14.67 3.53
N GLY A 245 -1.89 15.41 4.63
CA GLY A 245 -2.01 14.87 5.99
C GLY A 245 -3.47 14.58 6.35
N ALA A 246 -4.31 15.59 6.08
CA ALA A 246 -5.76 15.64 6.25
C ALA A 246 -6.25 16.05 7.64
N ALA A 247 -6.37 15.17 8.62
CA ALA A 247 -6.84 15.53 9.96
C ALA A 247 -5.92 14.92 11.02
N ASP A 248 -5.82 15.58 12.17
CA ASP A 248 -4.87 15.31 13.25
C ASP A 248 -3.48 15.90 12.97
N ASP A 249 -2.55 15.77 13.92
CA ASP A 249 -1.24 16.45 13.86
C ASP A 249 -0.26 15.64 13.00
N ASP A 250 0.03 16.10 11.78
CA ASP A 250 0.80 15.37 10.77
C ASP A 250 2.22 15.90 10.55
N LEU A 251 3.11 15.02 10.05
CA LEU A 251 4.45 15.38 9.58
C LEU A 251 4.59 15.12 8.09
N LEU A 252 4.74 16.17 7.29
CA LEU A 252 4.90 16.09 5.84
C LEU A 252 6.28 16.60 5.41
N ARG A 253 6.93 15.87 4.49
CA ARG A 253 8.21 16.23 3.87
C ARG A 253 8.10 16.08 2.35
N GLY A 254 8.28 17.17 1.60
CA GLY A 254 8.40 17.11 0.15
C GLY A 254 9.71 16.45 -0.27
N ASP A 255 10.78 16.82 0.43
CA ASP A 255 12.17 16.39 0.19
C ASP A 255 12.81 17.08 -1.03
N ALA A 256 12.94 16.47 -2.19
CA ALA A 256 13.59 17.10 -3.34
C ALA A 256 12.64 17.16 -4.52
N GLY A 257 12.22 18.36 -4.92
CA GLY A 257 11.20 18.44 -5.94
C GLY A 257 10.59 19.80 -6.13
N LEU A 258 9.44 19.83 -6.81
CA LEU A 258 8.52 20.97 -6.75
C LEU A 258 7.26 20.46 -6.06
N ASP A 259 7.25 20.52 -4.74
CA ASP A 259 6.31 19.75 -3.95
C ASP A 259 5.12 20.59 -3.51
N THR A 260 3.98 19.92 -3.32
CA THR A 260 2.77 20.53 -2.78
C THR A 260 2.30 19.75 -1.56
N LEU A 261 2.33 20.42 -0.41
CA LEU A 261 2.00 19.81 0.89
C LEU A 261 0.77 20.49 1.47
N TYR A 262 -0.22 19.69 1.87
CA TYR A 262 -1.40 20.13 2.61
C TYR A 262 -1.42 19.44 3.98
N GLY A 263 -1.23 20.19 5.05
CA GLY A 263 -1.38 19.68 6.44
C GLY A 263 -2.82 19.27 6.69
N GLY A 264 -3.73 20.24 6.61
CA GLY A 264 -5.16 19.99 6.70
C GLY A 264 -5.73 20.57 7.98
N GLY A 265 -6.13 19.73 8.93
CA GLY A 265 -6.61 20.19 10.22
C GLY A 265 -5.87 19.49 11.34
N GLY A 266 -5.21 20.22 12.23
CA GLY A 266 -4.24 19.68 13.16
C GLY A 266 -3.18 20.71 13.44
N ASN A 267 -2.18 20.38 14.25
CA ASN A 267 -0.97 21.18 14.36
C ASN A 267 0.12 20.48 13.54
N ASP A 268 0.20 20.84 12.27
CA ASP A 268 0.98 20.11 11.29
C ASP A 268 2.41 20.64 11.21
N THR A 269 3.34 19.78 10.82
CA THR A 269 4.71 20.16 10.50
C THR A 269 5.03 19.83 9.06
N LEU A 270 5.26 20.86 8.24
CA LEU A 270 5.51 20.75 6.81
C LEU A 270 6.93 21.21 6.49
N TYR A 271 7.69 20.35 5.80
CA TYR A 271 9.00 20.67 5.23
C TYR A 271 8.93 20.57 3.70
N GLY A 272 9.18 21.65 2.97
CA GLY A 272 9.27 21.64 1.51
C GLY A 272 10.51 20.88 1.07
N GLY A 273 11.68 21.44 1.40
CA GLY A 273 12.97 20.79 1.19
C GLY A 273 13.78 21.50 0.11
N LEU A 274 14.18 20.79 -0.95
CA LEU A 274 14.90 21.36 -2.08
C LEU A 274 13.95 21.60 -3.24
N GLY A 275 13.78 22.86 -3.61
CA GLY A 275 13.05 23.25 -4.81
C GLY A 275 11.97 24.26 -4.46
N ALA A 276 11.15 24.67 -5.42
CA ALA A 276 10.18 25.75 -5.20
C ALA A 276 8.83 25.14 -4.85
N ASP A 277 8.54 25.13 -3.55
CA ASP A 277 7.48 24.32 -2.96
C ASP A 277 6.25 25.16 -2.58
N ALA A 278 5.10 24.50 -2.45
CA ALA A 278 3.86 25.10 -1.98
C ALA A 278 3.35 24.36 -0.74
N LEU A 279 3.42 25.03 0.41
CA LEU A 279 3.02 24.49 1.72
C LEU A 279 1.76 25.20 2.21
N TYR A 280 0.77 24.40 2.58
CA TYR A 280 -0.52 24.82 3.11
C TYR A 280 -0.72 24.16 4.48
N GLY A 281 -0.63 24.93 5.57
CA GLY A 281 -0.84 24.45 6.94
C GLY A 281 -2.29 24.00 7.12
N GLY A 282 -3.22 24.96 7.09
CA GLY A 282 -4.64 24.68 7.12
C GLY A 282 -5.27 25.21 8.40
N ALA A 283 -5.81 24.33 9.24
CA ALA A 283 -6.45 24.72 10.49
C ALA A 283 -5.71 24.16 11.69
N GLY A 284 -5.35 25.00 12.64
CA GLY A 284 -4.55 24.65 13.81
C GLY A 284 -3.20 25.35 13.74
N ASN A 285 -2.30 25.08 14.69
CA ASN A 285 -1.07 25.85 14.82
C ASN A 285 0.07 25.14 14.10
N ASP A 286 0.38 25.57 12.88
CA ASP A 286 1.25 24.82 12.00
C ASP A 286 2.70 25.33 12.04
N LEU A 287 3.64 24.45 11.68
CA LEU A 287 5.03 24.80 11.41
C LEU A 287 5.35 24.54 9.93
N LEU A 288 5.62 25.60 9.18
CA LEU A 288 5.96 25.54 7.76
C LEU A 288 7.42 25.94 7.54
N VAL A 289 8.19 25.05 6.92
CA VAL A 289 9.60 25.26 6.57
C VAL A 289 9.75 25.09 5.06
N GLY A 290 9.94 26.18 4.33
CA GLY A 290 10.10 26.15 2.87
C GLY A 290 11.35 25.38 2.46
N GLY A 291 12.51 25.88 2.88
CA GLY A 291 13.79 25.24 2.63
C GLY A 291 14.61 25.99 1.59
N GLY A 292 14.99 25.31 0.51
CA GLY A 292 15.75 25.87 -0.59
C GLY A 292 14.84 26.55 -1.63
N ALA A 293 15.44 27.33 -2.52
CA ALA A 293 14.72 28.04 -3.59
C ALA A 293 13.67 29.04 -3.08
N SER A 294 12.49 29.12 -3.71
CA SER A 294 11.52 30.18 -3.46
C SER A 294 10.15 29.58 -3.29
N ASP A 295 9.66 29.61 -2.06
CA ASP A 295 8.51 28.83 -1.64
C ASP A 295 7.27 29.70 -1.41
N SER A 296 6.11 29.05 -1.43
CA SER A 296 4.83 29.64 -1.05
C SER A 296 4.34 28.97 0.23
N LEU A 297 4.37 29.71 1.35
CA LEU A 297 3.97 29.24 2.67
C LEU A 297 2.67 29.92 3.09
N LEU A 298 1.61 29.14 3.31
CA LEU A 298 0.30 29.61 3.76
C LEU A 298 -0.12 28.88 5.04
N GLY A 299 -0.24 29.60 6.16
CA GLY A 299 -0.69 29.03 7.44
C GLY A 299 -2.20 28.81 7.50
N ALA A 300 -2.96 29.84 7.15
CA ALA A 300 -4.43 29.91 7.18
C ALA A 300 -5.04 30.16 8.56
N ASP A 301 -5.71 29.21 9.21
CA ASP A 301 -6.40 29.43 10.49
C ASP A 301 -5.54 28.87 11.64
N GLY A 302 -5.08 29.70 12.58
CA GLY A 302 -4.25 29.24 13.70
C GLY A 302 -3.15 30.22 14.06
N ASP A 303 -2.39 29.89 15.11
CA ASP A 303 -1.18 30.64 15.49
C ASP A 303 0.05 29.96 14.85
N ASP A 304 0.38 30.36 13.63
CA ASP A 304 1.33 29.63 12.77
C ASP A 304 2.78 30.11 12.93
N ARG A 305 3.72 29.19 12.62
CA ARG A 305 5.15 29.47 12.55
C ARG A 305 5.72 29.15 11.18
N PHE A 306 6.53 30.07 10.68
CA PHE A 306 7.20 29.94 9.39
C PHE A 306 8.71 30.05 9.57
N LEU A 307 9.48 29.16 8.95
CA LEU A 307 10.90 29.38 8.70
C LEU A 307 11.08 29.67 7.21
N ALA A 308 11.31 30.95 6.89
CA ALA A 308 11.34 31.43 5.50
C ALA A 308 12.75 31.81 5.05
N GLY A 309 13.08 31.39 3.83
CA GLY A 309 14.32 31.65 3.13
C GLY A 309 14.20 32.70 2.03
N ALA A 310 15.34 33.02 1.41
CA ALA A 310 15.44 34.02 0.38
C ALA A 310 14.56 33.71 -0.85
N GLY A 311 13.55 34.55 -1.12
CA GLY A 311 12.65 34.41 -2.26
C GLY A 311 11.23 33.97 -1.88
N ASP A 312 11.03 33.57 -0.63
CA ASP A 312 9.77 33.02 -0.17
C ASP A 312 8.65 34.05 -0.07
N THR A 313 7.43 33.56 -0.23
CA THR A 313 6.20 34.29 0.08
C THR A 313 5.49 33.62 1.24
N VAL A 314 5.28 34.37 2.31
CA VAL A 314 4.61 33.94 3.55
C VAL A 314 3.29 34.65 3.70
N SER A 315 2.25 33.89 4.03
CA SER A 315 0.95 34.39 4.42
C SER A 315 0.52 33.66 5.69
N GLY A 316 0.48 34.37 6.84
CA GLY A 316 0.06 33.79 8.12
C GLY A 316 -1.42 33.45 8.08
N GLY A 317 -2.28 34.45 8.27
CA GLY A 317 -3.71 34.29 8.06
C GLY A 317 -4.50 34.81 9.23
N ALA A 318 -5.23 33.93 9.90
CA ALA A 318 -6.07 34.24 11.04
C ALA A 318 -5.46 33.64 12.31
N GLY A 319 -4.93 34.50 13.18
CA GLY A 319 -4.40 34.10 14.47
C GLY A 319 -3.27 35.05 14.85
N PHE A 320 -2.30 34.54 15.61
CA PHE A 320 -1.04 35.22 15.86
C PHE A 320 0.10 34.44 15.20
N ASP A 321 0.60 35.00 14.11
CA ASP A 321 1.57 34.31 13.26
C ASP A 321 2.98 34.88 13.46
N ILE A 322 3.98 34.00 13.35
CA ILE A 322 5.40 34.34 13.50
C ILE A 322 6.18 33.84 12.29
N VAL A 323 6.96 34.71 11.65
CA VAL A 323 7.95 34.31 10.64
C VAL A 323 9.36 34.48 11.20
N GLU A 324 10.13 33.39 11.21
CA GLU A 324 11.55 33.37 11.52
C GLU A 324 12.35 33.55 10.23
N ILE A 325 13.32 34.46 10.28
CA ILE A 325 14.25 34.75 9.18
C ILE A 325 15.66 34.46 9.68
N GLY A 326 16.33 33.51 9.03
CA GLY A 326 17.71 33.10 9.34
C GLY A 326 18.77 34.14 8.93
N ALA A 327 18.65 35.35 9.46
CA ALA A 327 19.59 36.46 9.30
C ALA A 327 19.51 37.39 10.51
N GLN A 328 20.55 38.22 10.70
CA GLN A 328 20.48 39.35 11.64
C GLN A 328 19.60 40.46 11.06
N GLU A 329 18.83 41.15 11.91
CA GLU A 329 17.97 42.28 11.51
C GLU A 329 18.81 43.38 10.81
N SER A 330 20.04 43.61 11.32
CA SER A 330 20.95 44.62 10.78
C SER A 330 21.51 44.31 9.38
N ASP A 331 21.40 43.07 8.91
CA ASP A 331 21.88 42.61 7.61
C ASP A 331 20.81 42.72 6.50
N VAL A 332 19.57 43.10 6.85
CA VAL A 332 18.44 43.21 5.93
C VAL A 332 17.83 44.62 5.91
N THR A 333 17.01 44.88 4.90
CA THR A 333 16.13 46.06 4.86
C THR A 333 14.68 45.62 4.91
N VAL A 334 13.97 46.02 5.97
CA VAL A 334 12.54 45.75 6.13
C VAL A 334 11.73 46.95 5.62
N THR A 335 10.83 46.72 4.67
CA THR A 335 9.95 47.76 4.10
C THR A 335 8.51 47.28 4.05
N THR A 336 7.58 48.04 4.63
CA THR A 336 6.13 47.71 4.59
C THR A 336 5.42 48.61 3.57
N VAL A 337 4.66 47.99 2.65
CA VAL A 337 3.83 48.69 1.65
C VAL A 337 2.43 48.08 1.65
N GLY A 338 1.45 48.84 2.14
CA GLY A 338 0.08 48.34 2.29
C GLY A 338 0.01 47.25 3.36
N ALA A 339 -0.51 46.08 3.00
CA ALA A 339 -0.63 44.93 3.90
C ALA A 339 0.54 43.93 3.78
N ARG A 340 1.62 44.30 3.08
CA ARG A 340 2.78 43.44 2.86
C ARG A 340 4.04 44.06 3.43
N THR A 341 4.86 43.23 4.03
CA THR A 341 6.21 43.53 4.49
C THR A 341 7.21 42.80 3.58
N PHE A 342 8.24 43.51 3.15
CA PHE A 342 9.31 43.01 2.29
C PHE A 342 10.61 43.04 3.08
N ILE A 343 11.27 41.90 3.18
CA ILE A 343 12.57 41.74 3.85
C ILE A 343 13.60 41.53 2.74
N THR A 344 14.40 42.56 2.47
CA THR A 344 15.37 42.55 1.36
C THR A 344 16.77 42.27 1.88
N PHE A 345 17.40 41.21 1.37
CA PHE A 345 18.76 40.83 1.72
C PHE A 345 19.80 41.62 0.90
N SER A 346 21.06 41.57 1.33
CA SER A 346 22.17 42.28 0.68
C SER A 346 22.46 41.84 -0.76
N ASP A 347 22.10 40.61 -1.11
CA ASP A 347 22.21 40.07 -2.47
C ASP A 347 21.03 40.47 -3.38
N GLY A 348 20.02 41.14 -2.82
CA GLY A 348 18.82 41.61 -3.50
C GLY A 348 17.66 40.60 -3.52
N SER A 349 17.82 39.42 -2.92
CA SER A 349 16.70 38.51 -2.67
C SER A 349 15.71 39.10 -1.66
N ILE A 350 14.46 38.63 -1.70
CA ILE A 350 13.36 39.21 -0.92
C ILE A 350 12.50 38.09 -0.35
N VAL A 351 12.18 38.18 0.95
CA VAL A 351 11.04 37.47 1.55
C VAL A 351 9.84 38.43 1.56
N THR A 352 8.69 37.97 1.06
CA THR A 352 7.44 38.73 1.09
C THR A 352 6.52 38.15 2.15
N VAL A 353 6.12 38.97 3.12
CA VAL A 353 5.28 38.55 4.25
C VAL A 353 3.96 39.33 4.24
N GLN A 354 2.85 38.67 4.54
CA GLN A 354 1.55 39.30 4.77
C GLN A 354 0.76 38.56 5.86
N GLY A 355 -0.08 39.29 6.61
CA GLY A 355 -0.91 38.70 7.66
C GLY A 355 -0.09 37.94 8.69
N VAL A 356 1.00 38.55 9.17
CA VAL A 356 1.88 38.02 10.21
C VAL A 356 2.08 39.12 11.25
N GLU A 357 2.05 38.77 12.53
CA GLU A 357 2.10 39.69 13.66
C GLU A 357 3.52 39.91 14.19
N GLN A 358 4.44 38.97 13.95
CA GLN A 358 5.81 39.04 14.44
C GLN A 358 6.81 38.47 13.42
N ILE A 359 7.93 39.19 13.24
CA ILE A 359 9.10 38.72 12.49
C ILE A 359 10.24 38.53 13.49
N ASP A 360 10.79 37.32 13.55
CA ASP A 360 11.94 36.98 14.40
C ASP A 360 13.21 36.91 13.56
N PHE A 361 14.25 37.61 14.01
CA PHE A 361 15.60 37.55 13.46
C PHE A 361 16.53 36.87 14.48
N ASP A 362 17.75 36.51 14.05
CA ASP A 362 18.73 35.84 14.94
C ASP A 362 19.12 36.69 16.17
N ASP A 363 18.94 38.02 16.11
CA ASP A 363 19.41 38.99 17.11
C ASP A 363 18.36 39.97 17.66
N ASP A 364 17.15 40.04 17.08
CA ASP A 364 16.05 40.91 17.53
C ASP A 364 14.68 40.41 17.03
N ASP A 365 13.60 40.91 17.66
CA ASP A 365 12.23 40.60 17.28
C ASP A 365 11.49 41.88 16.83
N LEU A 366 10.79 41.82 15.70
CA LEU A 366 10.00 42.92 15.15
C LEU A 366 8.50 42.59 15.18
N SER A 367 7.77 43.22 16.08
CA SER A 367 6.29 43.19 16.05
C SER A 367 5.74 44.13 14.97
N LEU A 368 4.75 43.65 14.20
CA LEU A 368 4.13 44.38 13.09
C LEU A 368 2.80 45.07 13.45
#